data_AF-A0A955IS71-F1
#
_entry.id   AF-A0A955IS71-F1
#
_cell.length_a   1.000
_cell.length_b   1.000
_cell.length_c   1.000
_cell.angle_alpha   90.00
_cell.angle_beta   90.00
_cell.angle_gamma   90.00
#
_symmetry.space_group_name_H-M   'P 1'
#
loop_
_entity.id
_entity.type
_entity.pdbx_description
1 polymer ?
#
loop_
_entity_poly.entity_id
_entity_poly.type
_entity_poly.pdbx_seq_one_letter_code
_entity_poly.pdbx_strand_id
1 'polypeptide(L)'
;MMTLIATTCVLTLGGVSEATFVDNFKSVVALEALPAAEATGQIASIAEDHASFMLKTKDGSIKVRLTAETAYMLDGKPATRAEALKAGRSATVKHEDSVASLVSVTSSGS
;
A
#
# COMPACT_ATOMS: atom_id res chain seq x y z
N MET A 1 8.71 44.96 -8.10
CA MET A 1 10.15 44.97 -8.40
C MET A 1 10.72 43.65 -7.92
N MET A 2 11.39 42.94 -8.82
CA MET A 2 11.80 41.53 -8.76
C MET A 2 13.24 41.45 -8.24
N THR A 3 13.57 40.54 -7.32
CA THR A 3 14.96 40.05 -7.16
C THR A 3 14.95 38.63 -6.59
N LEU A 4 15.49 37.74 -7.42
CA LEU A 4 15.89 36.37 -7.17
C LEU A 4 17.36 36.37 -6.74
N ILE A 5 17.75 35.55 -5.76
CA ILE A 5 19.11 34.97 -5.70
C ILE A 5 19.07 33.64 -4.94
N ALA A 6 19.34 32.58 -5.69
CA ALA A 6 19.70 31.24 -5.23
C ALA A 6 21.08 31.25 -4.54
N THR A 7 21.48 30.12 -3.93
CA THR A 7 22.84 29.68 -3.45
C THR A 7 22.70 29.17 -2.01
N THR A 8 22.92 27.92 -1.61
CA THR A 8 23.80 26.82 -2.04
C THR A 8 23.12 25.45 -1.81
N CYS A 9 23.14 24.57 -2.81
CA CYS A 9 22.80 23.15 -2.61
C CYS A 9 24.09 22.40 -2.26
N VAL A 10 24.27 22.03 -0.99
CA VAL A 10 25.38 21.15 -0.58
C VAL A 10 25.01 19.71 -0.94
N LEU A 11 25.76 19.12 -1.87
CA LEU A 11 25.69 17.70 -2.19
C LEU A 11 26.38 16.90 -1.08
N THR A 12 25.62 16.49 -0.07
CA THR A 12 26.02 15.39 0.81
C THR A 12 25.67 14.06 0.14
N LEU A 13 26.59 13.55 -0.69
CA LEU A 13 26.67 12.12 -0.98
C LEU A 13 27.15 11.43 0.30
N GLY A 14 26.22 10.96 1.12
CA GLY A 14 26.52 10.25 2.35
C GLY A 14 25.30 9.54 2.88
N GLY A 15 25.19 8.25 2.55
CA GLY A 15 24.31 7.31 3.24
C GLY A 15 22.82 7.50 2.99
N VAL A 16 22.31 6.91 1.90
CA VAL A 16 20.91 6.46 1.91
C VAL A 16 20.82 5.27 2.86
N SER A 17 20.77 5.54 4.16
CA SER A 17 20.26 4.58 5.11
C SER A 17 18.85 4.23 4.66
N GLU A 18 18.56 2.94 4.62
CA GLU A 18 17.31 2.30 4.15
C GLU A 18 16.04 2.78 4.88
N ALA A 19 16.17 3.73 5.82
CA ALA A 19 15.09 4.34 6.57
C ALA A 19 14.35 5.48 5.82
N THR A 20 14.94 6.11 4.80
CA THR A 20 14.32 7.29 4.14
C THR A 20 13.31 6.92 3.05
N PHE A 21 13.29 5.67 2.57
CA PHE A 21 12.30 5.25 1.58
C PHE A 21 10.87 5.14 2.16
N VAL A 22 10.74 4.97 3.49
CA VAL A 22 9.44 4.86 4.17
C VAL A 22 8.80 6.21 4.47
N ASP A 23 9.56 7.32 4.46
CA ASP A 23 9.03 8.63 4.84
C ASP A 23 8.29 9.34 3.68
N ASN A 24 8.61 9.01 2.42
CA ASN A 24 7.93 9.60 1.26
C ASN A 24 6.49 9.05 1.06
N PHE A 25 6.13 7.94 1.69
CA PHE A 25 4.79 7.36 1.59
C PHE A 25 3.75 8.04 2.49
N LYS A 26 4.15 8.98 3.35
CA LYS A 26 3.21 9.74 4.19
C LYS A 26 2.62 10.98 3.51
N SER A 27 3.21 11.46 2.40
CA SER A 27 2.85 12.77 1.84
C SER A 27 1.84 12.76 0.68
N VAL A 28 1.21 11.62 0.38
CA VAL A 28 0.15 11.53 -0.66
C VAL A 28 -1.28 11.59 -0.08
N VAL A 29 -1.45 11.83 1.22
CA VAL A 29 -2.80 11.95 1.83
C VAL A 29 -3.02 13.36 2.35
N ALA A 30 -3.12 14.30 1.43
CA ALA A 30 -3.65 15.64 1.68
C ALA A 30 -4.63 16.02 0.57
N LEU A 31 -5.60 15.15 0.31
CA LEU A 31 -6.78 15.47 -0.49
C LEU A 31 -7.96 14.84 0.24
N GLU A 32 -8.58 15.63 1.14
CA GLU A 32 -9.86 15.36 1.80
C GLU A 32 -10.17 13.87 1.99
N ALA A 33 -9.43 13.23 2.91
CA ALA A 33 -9.56 11.79 3.15
C ALA A 33 -10.99 11.49 3.64
N LEU A 34 -11.79 10.88 2.76
CA LEU A 34 -12.90 10.05 3.19
C LEU A 34 -12.31 9.01 4.17
N PRO A 35 -13.06 8.54 5.18
CA PRO A 35 -12.51 7.61 6.15
C PRO A 35 -12.07 6.33 5.42
N ALA A 36 -10.77 6.18 5.18
CA ALA A 36 -10.19 4.96 4.64
C ALA A 36 -10.54 3.82 5.60
N ALA A 37 -11.35 2.88 5.12
CA ALA A 37 -11.77 1.73 5.88
C ALA A 37 -10.66 0.68 5.87
N GLU A 38 -10.37 0.12 7.04
CA GLU A 38 -9.40 -0.96 7.19
C GLU A 38 -10.15 -2.29 7.29
N ALA A 39 -9.84 -3.21 6.39
CA ALA A 39 -10.40 -4.56 6.40
C ALA A 39 -9.28 -5.58 6.57
N THR A 40 -9.38 -6.40 7.61
CA THR A 40 -8.46 -7.51 7.85
C THR A 40 -9.18 -8.83 7.61
N GLY A 41 -8.54 -9.71 6.85
CA GLY A 41 -9.09 -11.02 6.52
C GLY A 41 -8.09 -11.91 5.80
N GLN A 42 -8.59 -12.98 5.18
CA GLN A 42 -7.80 -13.89 4.37
C GLN A 42 -8.14 -13.71 2.89
N ILE A 43 -7.16 -13.73 2.01
CA ILE A 43 -7.37 -13.70 0.56
C ILE A 43 -8.03 -15.03 0.16
N ALA A 44 -9.32 -15.02 -0.16
CA ALA A 44 -10.06 -16.21 -0.53
C ALA A 44 -9.83 -16.61 -1.99
N SER A 45 -9.82 -15.62 -2.90
CA SER A 45 -9.62 -15.84 -4.32
C SER A 45 -9.14 -14.55 -4.98
N ILE A 46 -8.42 -14.68 -6.07
CA ILE A 46 -7.88 -13.55 -6.85
C ILE A 46 -8.53 -13.61 -8.23
N ALA A 47 -8.97 -12.48 -8.76
CA ALA A 47 -9.53 -12.42 -10.11
C ALA A 47 -8.46 -12.77 -11.15
N GLU A 48 -8.86 -13.33 -12.28
CA GLU A 48 -7.94 -13.76 -13.34
C GLU A 48 -7.18 -12.58 -13.97
N ASP A 49 -7.81 -11.40 -14.01
CA ASP A 49 -7.16 -10.14 -14.45
C ASP A 49 -6.28 -9.51 -13.35
N HIS A 50 -6.33 -10.08 -12.15
CA HIS A 50 -5.66 -9.65 -10.93
C HIS A 50 -5.99 -8.20 -10.49
N ALA A 51 -6.89 -7.42 -11.13
CA ALA A 51 -7.29 -6.10 -10.64
C ALA A 51 -8.29 -6.16 -9.49
N SER A 52 -8.68 -7.34 -9.02
CA SER A 52 -9.45 -7.48 -7.80
C SER A 52 -9.22 -8.81 -7.11
N PHE A 53 -9.52 -8.87 -5.82
CA PHE A 53 -9.50 -10.11 -5.04
C PHE A 53 -10.63 -10.12 -4.02
N MET A 54 -11.00 -11.32 -3.58
CA MET A 54 -11.94 -11.52 -2.49
C MET A 54 -11.19 -11.65 -1.18
N LEU A 55 -11.47 -10.75 -0.24
CA LEU A 55 -10.97 -10.81 1.12
C LEU A 55 -12.09 -11.38 2.01
N LYS A 56 -11.86 -12.55 2.59
CA LYS A 56 -12.74 -13.15 3.59
C LYS A 56 -12.40 -12.58 4.97
N THR A 57 -13.25 -11.67 5.44
CA THR A 57 -13.20 -11.06 6.76
C THR A 57 -14.14 -11.80 7.72
N LYS A 58 -14.14 -11.40 8.99
CA LYS A 58 -15.08 -11.94 10.01
C LYS A 58 -16.55 -11.64 9.66
N ASP A 59 -16.80 -10.49 9.04
CA ASP A 59 -18.13 -10.00 8.69
C ASP A 59 -18.65 -10.54 7.35
N GLY A 60 -17.78 -11.20 6.58
CA GLY A 60 -18.11 -11.79 5.28
C GLY A 60 -17.00 -11.61 4.26
N SER A 61 -17.29 -11.92 3.00
CA SER A 61 -16.36 -11.72 1.90
C SER A 61 -16.58 -10.37 1.25
N ILE A 62 -15.53 -9.55 1.18
CA ILE A 62 -15.53 -8.27 0.47
C ILE A 62 -14.71 -8.38 -0.82
N LYS A 63 -15.19 -7.75 -1.89
CA LYS A 63 -14.42 -7.60 -3.14
C LYS A 63 -13.58 -6.34 -3.03
N VAL A 64 -12.27 -6.51 -3.07
CA VAL A 64 -11.30 -5.41 -3.05
C VAL A 64 -10.79 -5.18 -4.47
N ARG A 65 -10.91 -3.95 -4.97
CA ARG A 65 -10.31 -3.53 -6.25
C ARG A 65 -8.90 -3.02 -6.03
N LEU A 66 -8.01 -3.38 -6.95
CA LEU A 66 -6.60 -3.01 -6.96
C LEU A 66 -6.37 -2.05 -8.14
N THR A 67 -5.61 -0.98 -7.90
CA THR A 67 -5.16 -0.05 -8.93
C THR A 67 -3.64 -0.14 -9.09
N ALA A 68 -3.10 0.57 -10.08
CA ALA A 68 -1.65 0.69 -10.24
C ALA A 68 -0.97 1.43 -9.06
N GLU A 69 -1.74 2.24 -8.34
CA GLU A 69 -1.30 3.02 -7.18
C GLU A 69 -1.35 2.22 -5.87
N THR A 70 -1.94 1.02 -5.88
CA THR A 70 -2.02 0.19 -4.69
C THR A 70 -0.61 -0.23 -4.25
N ALA A 71 -0.25 0.13 -3.02
CA ALA A 71 0.98 -0.34 -2.40
C ALA A 71 0.81 -1.75 -1.85
N TYR A 72 1.83 -2.60 -2.01
CA TYR A 72 1.82 -3.97 -1.50
C TYR A 72 2.96 -4.15 -0.49
N MET A 73 2.63 -4.68 0.67
CA MET A 73 3.59 -5.07 1.70
C MET A 73 3.44 -6.57 1.98
N LEU A 74 4.57 -7.26 2.13
CA LEU A 74 4.65 -8.64 2.60
C LEU A 74 5.53 -8.67 3.84
N ASP A 75 4.96 -9.08 4.97
CA ASP A 75 5.65 -9.16 6.27
C ASP A 75 6.36 -7.84 6.64
N GLY A 76 5.68 -6.72 6.37
CA GLY A 76 6.18 -5.37 6.62
C GLY A 76 7.23 -4.86 5.62
N LYS A 77 7.57 -5.63 4.58
CA LYS A 77 8.49 -5.23 3.52
C LYS A 77 7.74 -4.87 2.25
N PRO A 78 8.18 -3.86 1.47
CA PRO A 78 7.59 -3.60 0.17
C PRO A 78 7.73 -4.84 -0.71
N ALA A 79 6.62 -5.27 -1.30
CA ALA A 79 6.54 -6.45 -2.13
C ALA A 79 5.90 -6.12 -3.47
N THR A 80 6.07 -7.01 -4.44
CA THR A 80 5.32 -6.91 -5.70
C THR A 80 3.92 -7.49 -5.50
N ARG A 81 3.00 -7.07 -6.38
CA ARG A 81 1.63 -7.62 -6.43
C ARG A 81 1.62 -9.15 -6.44
N ALA A 82 2.46 -9.78 -7.26
CA ALA A 82 2.53 -11.25 -7.37
C ALA A 82 3.01 -11.93 -6.08
N GLU A 83 3.86 -11.26 -5.30
CA GLU A 83 4.37 -11.78 -4.04
C GLU A 83 3.37 -11.60 -2.90
N ALA A 84 2.67 -10.46 -2.86
CA ALA A 84 1.67 -10.17 -1.85
C ALA A 84 0.35 -10.92 -2.09
N LEU A 85 -0.20 -10.87 -3.31
CA LEU A 85 -1.47 -11.51 -3.65
C LEU A 85 -1.29 -13.02 -3.86
N LYS A 86 -1.43 -13.78 -2.78
CA LYS A 86 -1.55 -15.25 -2.81
C LYS A 86 -2.79 -15.67 -2.03
N ALA A 87 -3.63 -16.48 -2.66
CA ALA A 87 -4.81 -17.05 -1.98
C ALA A 87 -4.37 -17.84 -0.75
N GLY A 88 -5.16 -17.76 0.33
CA GLY A 88 -4.86 -18.37 1.63
C GLY A 88 -4.04 -17.49 2.58
N ARG A 89 -3.40 -16.41 2.11
CA ARG A 89 -2.66 -15.49 3.01
C ARG A 89 -3.59 -14.53 3.74
N SER A 90 -3.21 -14.20 4.97
CA SER A 90 -3.84 -13.13 5.76
C SER A 90 -3.37 -11.77 5.25
N ALA A 91 -4.33 -10.87 5.02
CA ALA A 91 -4.09 -9.54 4.51
C ALA A 91 -4.93 -8.49 5.27
N THR A 92 -4.30 -7.36 5.56
CA THR A 92 -4.93 -6.12 6.00
C THR A 92 -4.92 -5.15 4.83
N VAL A 93 -6.10 -4.69 4.47
CA VAL A 93 -6.32 -3.81 3.32
C VAL A 93 -6.82 -2.48 3.84
N LYS A 94 -6.16 -1.39 3.46
CA LYS A 94 -6.73 -0.05 3.56
C LYS A 94 -7.42 0.26 2.25
N HIS A 95 -8.71 0.50 2.31
CA HIS A 95 -9.52 0.79 1.13
C HIS A 95 -10.42 2.00 1.33
N GLU A 96 -10.63 2.74 0.26
CA GLU A 96 -11.60 3.82 0.15
C GLU A 96 -12.55 3.46 -1.00
N ASP A 97 -13.86 3.51 -0.79
CA ASP A 97 -14.86 3.15 -1.81
C ASP A 97 -14.63 1.78 -2.50
N SER A 98 -14.16 0.78 -1.74
CA SER A 98 -13.78 -0.57 -2.23
C SER A 98 -12.53 -0.62 -3.13
N VAL A 99 -11.76 0.46 -3.21
CA VAL A 99 -10.46 0.55 -3.89
C VAL A 99 -9.34 0.52 -2.86
N ALA A 100 -8.42 -0.43 -2.98
CA ALA A 100 -7.30 -0.56 -2.05
C ALA A 100 -6.19 0.45 -2.36
N SER A 101 -5.83 1.24 -1.36
CA SER A 101 -4.64 2.09 -1.39
C SER A 101 -3.42 1.34 -0.86
N LEU A 102 -3.61 0.41 0.09
CA LEU A 102 -2.56 -0.41 0.68
C LEU A 102 -3.05 -1.83 0.96
N VAL A 103 -2.26 -2.82 0.56
CA VAL A 103 -2.47 -4.24 0.89
C VAL A 103 -1.25 -4.74 1.64
N SER A 104 -1.41 -4.96 2.94
CA SER A 104 -0.37 -5.53 3.80
C SER A 104 -0.68 -6.99 4.08
N VAL A 105 0.16 -7.88 3.58
CA VAL A 105 0.01 -9.33 3.70
C VAL A 105 1.04 -9.85 4.71
N THR A 106 0.64 -10.79 5.55
CA THR A 106 1.55 -11.49 6.46
C THR A 106 1.67 -12.93 6.00
N SER A 107 2.89 -13.45 5.82
CA SER A 107 3.12 -14.84 5.46
C SER A 107 2.86 -15.82 6.61
N SER A 108 2.40 -15.35 7.78
CA SER A 108 1.81 -16.20 8.83
C SER A 108 0.44 -16.73 8.41
N GLY A 109 0.44 -17.67 7.46
CA GLY A 109 -0.55 -18.73 7.39
C GLY A 109 0.12 -19.99 7.92
N SER A 110 -0.29 -20.42 9.11
CA SER A 110 0.06 -21.74 9.67
C SER A 110 -0.55 -22.87 8.85
#